data_AF-A0ABC9A266-F1
#
_entry.id   AF-A0ABC9A266-F1
#
_cell.length_a   1.000
_cell.length_b   1.000
_cell.length_c   1.000
_cell.angle_alpha   90.00
_cell.angle_beta   90.00
_cell.angle_gamma   90.00
#
_symmetry.space_group_name_H-M   'P 1'
#
loop_
_entity.id
_entity.type
_entity.pdbx_description
1 polymer ?
#
loop_
_entity_poly.entity_id
_entity_poly.type
_entity_poly.pdbx_seq_one_letter_code
_entity_poly.pdbx_strand_id
1 'polypeptide(L)'
;MEAASAAGESKPAEAKKTKMVRVKQEYIDRLISSRPLKRPFPFLTEERILLLDPKEQEETRAIQARIAASIKVALDEEEDILEQYHAKGYAEVEAEDEDDEEGVDMGN
;
A
#
# COMPACT_ATOMS: atom_id res chain seq x y z
N MET A 1 49.66 22.63 12.22
CA MET A 1 48.54 23.16 13.03
C MET A 1 47.61 23.84 12.05
N GLU A 2 46.33 23.53 11.92
CA GLU A 2 45.45 22.72 12.74
C GLU A 2 44.20 22.39 11.92
N ALA A 3 43.58 21.26 12.21
CA ALA A 3 42.39 20.76 11.55
C ALA A 3 41.14 21.55 11.96
N ALA A 4 40.16 21.62 11.07
CA ALA A 4 38.77 21.87 11.45
C ALA A 4 37.86 21.07 10.54
N SER A 5 37.74 19.76 10.83
CA SER A 5 36.60 18.95 10.43
C SER A 5 35.37 19.48 11.17
N ALA A 6 34.56 20.29 10.50
CA ALA A 6 33.21 20.57 10.96
C ALA A 6 32.34 19.35 10.62
N ALA A 7 32.21 18.46 11.62
CA ALA A 7 31.21 17.42 11.64
C ALA A 7 29.82 18.08 11.58
N GLY A 8 29.17 18.00 10.42
CA GLY A 8 27.76 18.33 10.29
C GLY A 8 26.96 17.24 11.01
N GLU A 9 26.50 17.54 12.22
CA GLU A 9 25.47 16.80 12.93
C GLU A 9 24.25 16.61 12.01
N SER A 10 24.17 15.43 11.41
CA SER A 10 22.96 14.97 10.75
C SER A 10 21.98 14.59 11.85
N LYS A 11 20.87 15.33 11.95
CA LYS A 11 19.73 14.99 12.81
C LYS A 11 19.38 13.50 12.61
N PRO A 12 19.13 12.72 13.66
CA PRO A 12 18.62 11.37 13.47
C PRO A 12 17.29 11.48 12.74
N ALA A 13 17.20 10.88 11.56
CA ALA A 13 15.93 10.63 10.93
C ALA A 13 15.12 9.79 11.92
N GLU A 14 14.00 10.32 12.42
CA GLU A 14 13.07 9.55 13.24
C GLU A 14 12.69 8.31 12.44
N ALA A 15 13.21 7.17 12.88
CA ALA A 15 12.87 5.89 12.29
C ALA A 15 11.41 5.65 12.62
N LYS A 16 10.55 5.71 11.59
CA LYS A 16 9.16 5.31 11.70
C LYS A 16 9.11 3.90 12.30
N LYS A 17 8.50 3.77 13.46
CA LYS A 17 8.28 2.46 14.08
C LYS A 17 7.18 1.76 13.30
N THR A 18 7.43 0.52 12.90
CA THR A 18 6.43 -0.36 12.32
C THR A 18 6.17 -1.49 13.31
N LYS A 19 4.90 -1.88 13.47
CA LYS A 19 4.51 -3.03 14.28
C LYS A 19 3.76 -4.05 13.45
N MET A 20 3.96 -5.33 13.77
CA MET A 20 3.14 -6.41 13.22
C MET A 20 1.78 -6.39 13.91
N VAL A 21 0.70 -6.26 13.13
CA VAL A 21 -0.67 -6.29 13.64
C VAL A 21 -1.41 -7.47 13.04
N ARG A 22 -2.12 -8.21 13.90
CA ARG A 22 -2.99 -9.29 13.44
C ARG A 22 -4.16 -8.75 12.64
N VAL A 23 -4.35 -9.29 11.45
CA VAL A 23 -5.46 -8.94 10.55
C VAL A 23 -6.79 -9.42 11.18
N LYS A 24 -7.81 -8.55 11.15
CA LYS A 24 -9.15 -8.88 11.66
C LYS A 24 -9.77 -10.03 10.85
N GLN A 25 -10.41 -10.98 11.52
CA GLN A 25 -11.04 -12.12 10.87
C GLN A 25 -12.10 -11.70 9.84
N GLU A 26 -12.89 -10.66 10.12
CA GLU A 26 -13.89 -10.13 9.18
C GLU A 26 -13.28 -9.66 7.87
N TYR A 27 -12.05 -9.14 7.90
CA TYR A 27 -11.33 -8.73 6.69
C TYR A 27 -10.91 -9.96 5.87
N ILE A 28 -10.39 -10.99 6.54
CA ILE A 28 -10.03 -12.26 5.91
C ILE A 28 -11.26 -12.92 5.27
N ASP A 29 -12.37 -12.99 6.01
CA ASP A 29 -13.63 -13.56 5.52
C ASP A 29 -14.16 -12.81 4.30
N ARG A 30 -14.00 -11.48 4.29
CA ARG A 30 -14.33 -10.63 3.14
C ARG A 30 -13.43 -10.92 1.94
N LEU A 31 -12.12 -11.09 2.13
CA LEU A 31 -11.19 -11.43 1.06
C LEU A 31 -11.51 -12.81 0.45
N ILE A 32 -11.87 -13.79 1.28
CA ILE A 32 -12.29 -15.11 0.81
C ILE A 32 -13.58 -15.00 0.00
N SER A 33 -14.57 -14.24 0.51
CA SER A 33 -15.88 -14.09 -0.13
C SER A 33 -15.85 -13.25 -1.41
N SER A 34 -14.88 -12.35 -1.55
CA SER A 34 -14.73 -11.46 -2.70
C SER A 34 -13.98 -12.09 -3.86
N ARG A 35 -13.33 -13.25 -3.67
CA ARG A 35 -12.66 -13.99 -4.72
C ARG A 35 -13.65 -14.84 -5.56
N PRO A 36 -13.44 -14.96 -6.89
CA PRO A 36 -12.38 -14.33 -7.67
C PRO A 36 -12.62 -12.82 -7.84
N LEU A 37 -11.53 -12.04 -7.83
CA LEU A 37 -11.58 -10.60 -8.07
C LEU A 37 -12.25 -10.35 -9.43
N LYS A 38 -13.42 -9.71 -9.40
CA LYS A 38 -14.17 -9.38 -10.61
C LYS A 38 -13.42 -8.29 -11.39
N ARG A 39 -12.75 -8.68 -12.47
CA ARG A 39 -12.24 -7.79 -13.52
C ARG A 39 -13.30 -7.61 -14.63
N PRO A 40 -13.30 -6.48 -15.36
CA PRO A 40 -12.14 -5.64 -15.63
C PRO A 40 -12.07 -4.38 -14.76
N PHE A 41 -10.87 -4.13 -14.26
CA PHE A 41 -10.43 -2.81 -13.82
C PHE A 41 -10.68 -1.77 -14.92
N PRO A 42 -10.82 -0.48 -14.60
CA PRO A 42 -11.04 0.57 -15.59
C PRO A 42 -9.78 0.76 -16.45
N PHE A 43 -9.58 -0.15 -17.40
CA PHE A 43 -8.60 -0.07 -18.47
C PHE A 43 -9.35 0.35 -19.72
N LEU A 44 -8.91 1.43 -20.37
CA LEU A 44 -9.32 1.66 -21.75
C LEU A 44 -8.63 0.57 -22.59
N THR A 45 -9.39 -0.06 -23.47
CA THR A 45 -8.80 -0.97 -24.45
C THR A 45 -7.82 -0.21 -25.33
N GLU A 46 -6.82 -0.91 -25.87
CA GLU A 46 -5.86 -0.28 -26.79
C GLU A 46 -6.58 0.42 -27.95
N GLU A 47 -7.66 -0.18 -28.46
CA GLU A 47 -8.54 0.43 -29.46
C GLU A 47 -9.10 1.79 -29.05
N ARG A 48 -9.45 1.97 -27.76
CA ARG A 48 -9.93 3.24 -27.22
C ARG A 48 -8.81 4.24 -27.02
N ILE A 49 -7.62 3.77 -26.65
CA ILE A 49 -6.43 4.62 -26.52
C ILE A 49 -6.07 5.18 -27.91
N LEU A 50 -6.09 4.36 -28.96
CA LEU A 50 -5.77 4.78 -30.33
C LEU A 50 -6.72 5.86 -30.90
N LEU A 51 -7.88 6.09 -30.28
CA LEU A 51 -8.80 7.18 -30.66
C LEU A 51 -8.41 8.54 -30.07
N LEU A 52 -7.45 8.58 -29.14
CA LEU A 52 -6.95 9.80 -28.52
C LEU A 52 -5.82 10.43 -29.35
N ASP A 53 -5.52 11.70 -29.09
CA ASP A 53 -4.38 12.36 -29.69
C ASP A 53 -3.06 11.67 -29.27
N PRO A 54 -2.04 11.59 -30.14
CA PRO A 54 -0.82 10.81 -29.86
C PRO A 54 -0.15 11.12 -28.51
N LYS A 55 -0.23 12.37 -28.06
CA LYS A 55 0.28 12.78 -26.74
C LYS A 55 -0.55 12.19 -25.59
N GLU A 56 -1.88 12.22 -25.72
CA GLU A 56 -2.79 11.65 -24.73
C GLU A 56 -2.74 10.12 -24.70
N GLN A 57 -2.36 9.47 -25.81
CA GLN A 57 -2.14 8.02 -25.85
C GLN A 57 -1.04 7.58 -24.89
N GLU A 58 0.11 8.26 -24.95
CA GLU A 58 1.26 7.95 -24.08
C GLU A 58 0.92 8.23 -22.61
N GLU A 59 0.32 9.39 -22.32
CA GLU A 59 -0.12 9.75 -20.98
C GLU A 59 -1.13 8.73 -20.42
N THR A 60 -2.11 8.32 -21.24
CA THR A 60 -3.12 7.32 -20.85
C THR A 60 -2.50 5.96 -20.57
N ARG A 61 -1.56 5.49 -21.41
CA ARG A 61 -0.84 4.23 -21.18
C ARG A 61 -0.03 4.31 -19.88
N ALA A 62 0.65 5.42 -19.63
CA ALA A 62 1.43 5.61 -18.41
C ALA A 62 0.55 5.60 -17.14
N ILE A 63 -0.61 6.27 -17.19
CA ILE A 63 -1.58 6.28 -16.08
C ILE A 63 -2.11 4.87 -15.82
N GLN A 64 -2.53 4.16 -16.86
CA GLN A 64 -3.03 2.79 -16.74
C GLN A 64 -1.96 1.83 -16.19
N ALA A 65 -0.71 1.97 -16.63
CA ALA A 65 0.41 1.19 -16.09
C ALA A 65 0.65 1.46 -14.60
N ARG A 66 0.59 2.74 -14.19
CA ARG A 66 0.74 3.12 -12.77
C ARG A 66 -0.39 2.55 -11.91
N ILE A 67 -1.64 2.68 -12.37
CA ILE A 67 -2.81 2.13 -11.68
C ILE A 67 -2.70 0.60 -11.58
N ALA A 68 -2.32 -0.07 -12.67
CA ALA A 68 -2.11 -1.52 -12.68
C ALA A 68 -1.04 -1.96 -11.69
N ALA A 69 0.06 -1.22 -11.58
CA ALA A 69 1.12 -1.50 -10.62
C ALA A 69 0.63 -1.37 -9.16
N SER A 70 -0.06 -0.27 -8.83
CA SER A 70 -0.61 -0.07 -7.48
C SER A 70 -1.64 -1.14 -7.10
N ILE A 71 -2.51 -1.50 -8.04
CA ILE A 71 -3.46 -2.60 -7.83
C ILE A 71 -2.72 -3.91 -7.61
N LYS A 72 -1.71 -4.20 -8.43
CA LYS A 72 -0.94 -5.44 -8.30
C LYS A 72 -0.34 -5.55 -6.90
N VAL A 73 0.28 -4.48 -6.40
CA VAL A 73 0.83 -4.46 -5.03
C VAL A 73 -0.25 -4.80 -3.99
N ALA A 74 -1.43 -4.16 -4.07
CA ALA A 74 -2.52 -4.47 -3.14
C ALA A 74 -3.02 -5.93 -3.26
N LEU A 75 -3.06 -6.49 -4.47
CA LEU A 75 -3.46 -7.87 -4.68
C LEU A 75 -2.42 -8.86 -4.16
N ASP A 76 -1.13 -8.55 -4.34
CA ASP A 76 -0.02 -9.35 -3.84
C ASP A 76 -0.05 -9.33 -2.28
N GLU A 77 -0.31 -8.18 -1.65
CA GLU A 77 -0.50 -8.06 -0.19
C GLU A 77 -1.71 -8.86 0.32
N GLU A 78 -2.86 -8.78 -0.37
CA GLU A 78 -4.05 -9.57 -0.03
C GLU A 78 -3.81 -11.08 -0.19
N GLU A 79 -3.03 -11.48 -1.19
CA GLU A 79 -2.62 -12.87 -1.39
C GLU A 79 -1.73 -13.36 -0.26
N ASP A 80 -0.73 -12.58 0.15
CA ASP A 80 0.13 -12.89 1.30
C ASP A 80 -0.69 -13.07 2.59
N ILE A 81 -1.70 -12.23 2.83
CA ILE A 81 -2.61 -12.35 3.99
C ILE A 81 -3.37 -13.68 3.95
N LEU A 82 -3.90 -14.05 2.78
CA LEU A 82 -4.65 -15.30 2.63
C LEU A 82 -3.73 -16.52 2.75
N GLU A 83 -2.53 -16.48 2.19
CA GLU A 83 -1.54 -17.55 2.33
C GLU A 83 -1.15 -17.76 3.80
N GLN A 84 -0.86 -16.68 4.53
CA GLN A 84 -0.60 -16.74 5.96
C GLN A 84 -1.77 -17.36 6.73
N TYR A 85 -3.00 -16.92 6.41
CA TYR A 85 -4.21 -17.46 7.03
C TYR A 85 -4.39 -18.96 6.76
N HIS A 86 -4.17 -19.41 5.52
CA HIS A 86 -4.27 -20.83 5.17
C HIS A 86 -3.20 -21.69 5.86
N ALA A 87 -2.00 -21.15 6.11
CA ALA A 87 -0.92 -21.87 6.77
C ALA A 87 -1.05 -21.91 8.30
N LYS A 88 -1.47 -20.81 8.93
CA LYS A 88 -1.42 -20.62 10.40
C LYS A 88 -2.79 -20.47 11.07
N GLY A 89 -3.85 -20.24 10.30
CA GLY A 89 -5.19 -19.88 10.80
C GLY A 89 -5.33 -18.40 11.19
N TYR A 90 -4.31 -17.57 10.92
CA TYR A 90 -4.31 -16.12 11.13
C TYR A 90 -3.25 -15.46 10.23
N ALA A 91 -3.36 -14.15 10.03
CA ALA A 91 -2.42 -13.35 9.26
C ALA A 91 -1.99 -12.09 10.02
N GLU A 92 -0.76 -11.65 9.80
CA GLU A 92 -0.18 -10.44 10.38
C GLU A 92 0.37 -9.55 9.25
N VAL A 93 0.22 -8.23 9.40
CA VAL A 93 0.73 -7.22 8.46
C VAL A 93 1.53 -6.17 9.22
N GLU A 94 2.57 -5.63 8.59
CA GLU A 94 3.30 -4.47 9.12
C GLU A 94 2.42 -3.22 8.97
N ALA A 95 2.10 -2.58 10.08
CA ALA A 95 1.44 -1.28 10.10
C ALA A 95 2.43 -0.23 10.63
N GLU A 96 2.45 0.95 10.00
CA GLU A 96 3.15 2.12 10.56
C GLU A 96 2.43 2.53 11.87
N ASP A 97 3.20 2.71 12.95
CA ASP A 97 2.68 3.24 14.21
C ASP A 97 2.38 4.73 14.04
N GLU A 98 1.12 5.08 13.74
CA GLU A 98 0.58 6.40 14.09
C GLU A 98 0.21 6.38 15.58
N ASP A 99 1.21 6.46 16.45
CA ASP A 99 1.02 6.78 17.87
C ASP A 99 0.61 8.26 18.00
N ASP A 100 -0.68 8.56 17.79
CA ASP A 100 -1.34 9.76 18.34
C ASP A 100 -2.44 9.30 19.31
N GLU A 101 -1.99 8.82 20.47
CA GLU A 101 -2.79 8.82 21.70
C GLU A 101 -3.03 10.28 22.13
N GLU A 102 -4.09 10.91 21.61
CA GLU A 102 -4.82 11.93 22.39
C GLU A 102 -6.23 11.42 22.64
N GLY A 103 -6.35 10.63 23.72
CA GLY A 103 -7.62 10.43 24.40
C GLY A 103 -8.15 11.78 24.89
N VAL A 104 -9.00 12.41 24.10
CA VAL A 104 -9.83 13.52 24.59
C VAL A 104 -10.94 12.89 25.43
N ASP A 105 -10.64 12.69 26.70
CA ASP A 105 -11.63 12.55 27.77
C ASP A 105 -12.46 13.83 27.82
N MET A 106 -13.56 13.87 27.07
CA MET A 106 -14.62 14.86 27.31
C MET A 106 -15.50 14.34 28.45
N GLY A 107 -14.89 14.29 29.63
CA GLY A 107 -15.55 14.14 30.90
C GLY A 107 -16.22 15.45 31.32
N ASN A 108 -17.55 15.40 31.28
CA ASN A 108 -18.54 16.17 32.05
C ASN A 108 -18.94 17.59 31.60
#